data_AF-A0A0S7XUU0-F1
#
_entry.id   AF-A0A0S7XUU0-F1
#
_cell.length_a   1.000
_cell.length_b   1.000
_cell.length_c   1.000
_cell.angle_alpha   90.00
_cell.angle_beta   90.00
_cell.angle_gamma   90.00
#
_symmetry.space_group_name_H-M   'P 1'
#
loop_
_entity.id
_entity.type
_entity.pdbx_description
1 polymer ?
#
loop_
_entity_poly.entity_id
_entity_poly.type
_entity_poly.pdbx_seq_one_letter_code
_entity_poly.pdbx_strand_id
1 'polypeptide(L)'
;MKAAILVRHLDDQHEGLRSSLGIAAEMIDTHFFLLDHELDPNVAEDWEYKDRYNMFTDELEEELFSNVKENEKHGYKYLTTEEIAKKLKEYDLVIPFGKWPEAAIQLEHHLEDHPQGKKDKVTLKR
;
A
#
# COMPACT_ATOMS: atom_id res chain seq x y z
N MET A 1 -15.18 4.45 10.08
CA MET A 1 -14.46 3.58 9.14
C MET A 1 -12.98 3.87 9.30
N LYS A 2 -12.14 2.84 9.32
CA LYS A 2 -10.68 3.00 9.46
C LYS A 2 -9.96 2.34 8.28
N ALA A 3 -9.03 3.05 7.65
CA ALA A 3 -8.26 2.58 6.49
C ALA A 3 -6.76 2.49 6.80
N ALA A 4 -6.12 1.41 6.36
CA ALA A 4 -4.68 1.22 6.45
C ALA A 4 -4.07 1.20 5.05
N ILE A 5 -3.07 2.04 4.80
CA ILE A 5 -2.24 1.99 3.59
C ILE A 5 -0.94 1.28 3.94
N LEU A 6 -0.65 0.16 3.26
CA LEU A 6 0.58 -0.61 3.49
C LEU A 6 1.53 -0.44 2.31
N VAL A 7 2.66 0.23 2.51
CA VAL A 7 3.72 0.38 1.50
C VAL A 7 4.91 -0.48 1.90
N ARG A 8 5.38 -1.33 0.98
CA ARG A 8 6.53 -2.23 1.19
C ARG A 8 7.67 -2.05 0.19
N HIS A 9 7.45 -1.29 -0.89
CA HIS A 9 8.48 -1.09 -1.90
C HIS A 9 8.89 0.37 -1.98
N LEU A 10 10.17 0.59 -2.25
CA LEU A 10 10.76 1.93 -2.34
C LEU A 10 10.06 2.81 -3.38
N ASP A 11 9.64 2.24 -4.50
CA ASP A 11 9.03 3.00 -5.60
C ASP A 11 7.59 3.47 -5.29
N ASP A 12 6.94 2.93 -4.26
CA ASP A 12 5.52 3.16 -3.98
C ASP A 12 5.27 4.20 -2.86
N GLN A 13 6.33 4.77 -2.29
CA GLN A 13 6.24 5.67 -1.13
C GLN A 13 5.44 6.94 -1.43
N HIS A 14 5.69 7.57 -2.58
CA HIS A 14 4.92 8.74 -3.02
C HIS A 14 3.45 8.42 -3.22
N GLU A 15 3.17 7.33 -3.93
CA GLU A 15 1.81 6.97 -4.33
C GLU A 15 0.98 6.50 -3.14
N GLY A 16 1.59 5.78 -2.20
CA GLY A 16 0.96 5.41 -0.95
C GLY A 16 0.56 6.63 -0.13
N LEU A 17 1.47 7.59 0.10
CA LEU A 17 1.17 8.78 0.91
C LEU A 17 0.16 9.71 0.22
N ARG A 18 0.26 9.84 -1.10
CA ARG A 18 -0.72 10.61 -1.90
C ARG A 18 -2.11 10.00 -1.80
N SER A 19 -2.21 8.67 -1.79
CA SER A 19 -3.48 7.97 -1.67
C SER A 19 -4.04 8.01 -0.26
N SER A 20 -3.19 7.90 0.78
CA SER A 20 -3.64 8.06 2.17
C SER A 20 -4.20 9.46 2.41
N LEU A 21 -3.56 10.50 1.89
CA LEU A 21 -4.07 11.88 2.00
C LEU A 21 -5.45 12.05 1.34
N GLY A 22 -5.65 11.48 0.15
CA GLY A 22 -6.95 11.53 -0.53
C GLY A 22 -8.07 10.83 0.25
N ILE A 23 -7.77 9.73 0.95
CA ILE A 23 -8.73 9.02 1.79
C ILE A 23 -9.01 9.79 3.09
N ALA A 24 -7.95 10.29 3.74
CA ALA A 24 -8.08 11.07 4.97
C ALA A 24 -8.89 12.37 4.76
N ALA A 25 -8.76 13.01 3.59
CA ALA A 25 -9.56 14.19 3.22
C ALA A 25 -11.08 13.93 3.22
N GLU A 26 -11.52 12.68 3.07
CA GLU A 26 -12.93 12.28 3.16
C GLU A 26 -13.37 11.95 4.62
N MET A 27 -12.61 12.41 5.62
CA MET A 27 -12.84 12.17 7.05
C MET A 27 -12.86 10.68 7.43
N ILE A 28 -12.09 9.87 6.71
CA ILE A 28 -11.84 8.46 7.05
C ILE A 28 -10.53 8.41 7.83
N ASP A 29 -10.60 7.90 9.07
CA ASP A 29 -9.44 7.65 9.94
C ASP A 29 -8.44 6.74 9.21
N THR A 30 -7.33 7.32 8.75
CA THR A 30 -6.43 6.70 7.78
C THR A 30 -5.01 6.68 8.31
N HIS A 31 -4.44 5.48 8.45
CA HIS A 31 -3.06 5.34 8.89
C HIS A 31 -2.16 4.80 7.77
N PHE A 32 -0.94 5.33 7.70
CA PHE A 32 0.07 4.93 6.74
C PHE A 32 1.12 4.02 7.37
N PHE A 33 1.48 2.93 6.71
CA PHE A 33 2.47 1.97 7.18
C PHE A 33 3.59 1.82 6.15
N LEU A 34 4.82 2.16 6.54
CA LEU A 34 6.03 1.88 5.77
C LEU A 34 6.70 0.61 6.30
N LEU A 35 6.77 -0.42 5.46
CA LEU A 35 7.19 -1.75 5.87
C LEU A 35 8.52 -2.14 5.25
N ASP A 36 9.35 -2.81 6.05
CA ASP A 36 10.53 -3.58 5.65
C ASP A 36 11.71 -2.79 5.07
N HIS A 37 11.58 -1.47 4.91
CA HIS A 37 12.66 -0.58 4.50
C HIS A 37 12.58 0.82 5.14
N GLU A 38 13.72 1.52 5.15
CA GLU A 38 13.76 2.93 5.52
C GLU A 38 13.06 3.80 4.46
N LEU A 39 12.59 4.97 4.88
CA LEU A 39 12.14 6.02 3.95
C LEU A 39 13.31 6.35 2.99
N ASP A 40 13.05 6.30 1.69
CA ASP A 40 14.09 6.60 0.69
C ASP A 40 14.60 8.04 0.91
N PRO A 41 15.91 8.30 0.99
CA PRO A 41 16.44 9.63 1.21
C PRO A 41 15.99 10.67 0.18
N ASN A 42 15.85 10.29 -1.09
CA ASN A 42 15.36 11.19 -2.14
C ASN A 42 13.89 11.53 -1.92
N VAL A 43 13.08 10.56 -1.47
CA VAL A 43 11.66 10.79 -1.10
C VAL A 43 11.57 11.66 0.15
N ALA A 44 12.42 11.42 1.15
CA ALA A 44 12.50 12.24 2.36
C ALA A 44 12.92 13.69 2.07
N GLU A 45 13.73 13.91 1.03
CA GLU A 45 14.17 15.24 0.61
C GLU A 45 13.19 15.95 -0.31
N ASP A 46 12.37 15.20 -1.05
CA ASP A 46 11.38 15.70 -2.01
C ASP A 46 10.35 16.66 -1.38
N TRP A 47 10.11 17.79 -2.05
CA TRP A 47 9.25 18.85 -1.52
C TRP A 47 7.77 18.43 -1.50
N GLU A 48 7.30 17.73 -2.53
CA GLU A 48 5.89 17.35 -2.63
C GLU A 48 5.57 16.23 -1.63
N TYR A 49 6.52 15.35 -1.36
CA TYR A 49 6.37 14.35 -0.31
C TYR A 49 6.23 15.02 1.06
N LYS A 50 7.13 15.97 1.38
CA LYS A 50 7.09 16.72 2.63
C LYS A 50 5.80 17.51 2.81
N ASP A 51 5.32 18.16 1.76
CA ASP A 51 4.06 18.92 1.80
C ASP A 51 2.89 18.00 2.12
N ARG A 52 2.77 16.87 1.42
CA ARG A 52 1.74 15.85 1.71
C ARG A 52 1.87 15.25 3.10
N TYR A 53 3.10 15.01 3.56
CA TYR A 53 3.36 14.51 4.91
C TYR A 53 2.84 15.51 5.95
N ASN A 54 3.19 16.79 5.83
CA ASN A 54 2.77 17.82 6.78
C ASN A 54 1.24 17.99 6.76
N MET A 55 0.60 17.97 5.60
CA MET A 55 -0.87 17.99 5.53
C MET A 55 -1.47 16.78 6.25
N PHE A 56 -0.92 15.59 6.02
CA PHE A 56 -1.40 14.34 6.62
C PHE A 56 -1.24 14.33 8.15
N THR A 57 -0.10 14.80 8.67
CA THR A 57 0.17 14.77 10.12
C THR A 57 -0.32 15.98 10.87
N ASP A 58 -0.12 17.18 10.34
CA ASP A 58 -0.32 18.43 11.10
C ASP A 58 -1.73 19.00 10.90
N GLU A 59 -2.32 18.82 9.72
CA GLU A 59 -3.68 19.31 9.44
C GLU A 59 -4.75 18.25 9.69
N LEU A 60 -4.47 16.99 9.30
CA LEU A 60 -5.43 15.88 9.45
C LEU A 60 -5.19 15.05 10.72
N GLU A 61 -4.10 15.29 11.45
CA GLU A 61 -3.74 14.60 12.70
C GLU A 61 -3.62 13.07 12.54
N GLU A 62 -3.29 12.58 11.35
CA GLU A 62 -3.16 11.15 11.04
C GLU A 62 -1.77 10.59 11.39
N GLU A 63 -1.71 9.27 11.60
CA GLU A 63 -0.50 8.59 12.09
C GLU A 63 0.23 7.78 11.01
N LEU A 64 1.58 7.84 11.04
CA LEU A 64 2.44 6.96 10.26
C LEU A 64 3.15 5.94 11.16
N PHE A 65 3.29 4.71 10.67
CA PHE A 65 3.90 3.58 11.38
C PHE A 65 4.97 2.88 10.56
N SER A 66 5.94 2.27 11.23
CA SER A 66 7.00 1.51 10.57
C SER A 66 7.47 0.34 11.43
N ASN A 67 7.81 -0.79 10.80
CA ASN A 67 8.53 -1.90 11.45
C ASN A 67 10.06 -1.79 11.32
N VAL A 68 10.55 -0.73 10.69
CA VAL A 68 11.95 -0.33 10.68
C VAL A 68 12.13 0.83 11.66
N LYS A 69 12.98 0.65 12.67
CA LYS A 69 13.12 1.58 13.80
C LYS A 69 13.80 2.88 13.38
N GLU A 70 14.70 2.82 12.40
CA GLU A 70 15.43 3.95 11.86
C GLU A 70 14.49 5.02 11.27
N ASN A 71 13.26 4.65 10.88
CA ASN A 71 12.24 5.59 10.40
C ASN A 71 11.67 6.50 11.50
N GLU A 72 11.93 6.25 12.78
CA GLU A 72 11.56 7.19 13.86
C GLU A 72 12.17 8.58 13.63
N LYS A 73 13.34 8.67 12.97
CA LYS A 73 13.98 9.95 12.60
C LYS A 73 13.16 10.78 11.60
N HIS A 74 12.19 10.15 10.93
CA HIS A 74 11.28 10.76 9.96
C HIS A 74 9.86 10.93 10.50
N GLY A 75 9.63 10.71 11.80
CA GLY A 75 8.32 10.88 12.44
C GLY A 75 7.42 9.65 12.43
N TYR A 76 7.90 8.51 11.93
CA TYR A 76 7.15 7.25 11.97
C TYR A 76 7.14 6.66 13.38
N LYS A 77 5.98 6.18 13.83
CA LYS A 77 5.87 5.43 15.09
C LYS A 77 6.33 3.99 14.87
N TYR A 78 7.38 3.58 15.57
CA TYR A 78 7.86 2.20 15.49
C TYR A 78 6.85 1.21 16.10
N LEU A 79 6.54 0.16 15.36
CA LEU A 79 5.79 -1.01 15.82
C LEU A 79 6.44 -2.27 15.24
N THR A 80 6.57 -3.33 16.03
CA THR A 80 6.99 -4.63 15.50
C THR A 80 5.98 -5.16 14.48
N THR A 81 6.42 -6.04 13.59
CA THR A 81 5.52 -6.68 12.61
C THR A 81 4.33 -7.37 13.27
N GLU A 82 4.51 -7.98 14.44
CA GLU A 82 3.44 -8.60 15.23
C GLU A 82 2.46 -7.57 15.78
N GLU A 83 2.92 -6.40 16.21
CA GLU A 83 2.07 -5.29 16.67
C GLU A 83 1.29 -4.68 15.51
N ILE A 84 1.94 -4.47 14.36
CA ILE A 84 1.26 -4.04 13.13
C ILE A 84 0.17 -5.05 12.76
N ALA A 85 0.49 -6.35 12.72
CA ALA A 85 -0.49 -7.39 12.41
C ALA A 85 -1.69 -7.44 13.38
N LYS A 86 -1.46 -7.14 14.66
CA LYS A 86 -2.55 -7.00 15.65
C LYS A 86 -3.39 -5.74 15.37
N LYS A 87 -2.74 -4.60 15.17
CA LYS A 87 -3.39 -3.32 14.89
C LYS A 87 -4.21 -3.36 13.61
N LEU A 88 -3.72 -4.04 12.56
CA LEU A 88 -4.42 -4.17 11.28
C LEU A 88 -5.80 -4.86 11.39
N LYS A 89 -6.06 -5.62 12.47
CA LYS A 89 -7.37 -6.21 12.73
C LYS A 89 -8.45 -5.19 13.12
N GLU A 90 -8.03 -3.97 13.46
CA GLU A 90 -8.92 -2.86 13.83
C GLU A 90 -9.39 -2.06 12.61
N TYR A 91 -8.87 -2.35 11.41
CA TYR A 91 -9.18 -1.60 10.20
C TYR A 91 -10.28 -2.28 9.40
N ASP A 92 -11.19 -1.45 8.87
CA ASP A 92 -12.25 -1.90 7.97
C ASP A 92 -11.72 -2.14 6.55
N LEU A 93 -10.67 -1.41 6.16
CA LEU A 93 -10.04 -1.48 4.85
C LEU A 93 -8.53 -1.50 4.97
N VAL A 94 -7.88 -2.45 4.31
CA VAL A 94 -6.42 -2.53 4.19
C VAL A 94 -6.06 -2.51 2.71
N ILE A 95 -5.30 -1.50 2.30
CA ILE A 95 -4.90 -1.28 0.91
C ILE A 95 -3.40 -1.54 0.79
N PRO A 96 -2.99 -2.69 0.24
CA PRO A 96 -1.58 -2.93 -0.06
C PRO A 96 -1.16 -2.12 -1.29
N PHE A 97 -0.04 -1.40 -1.17
CA PHE A 97 0.61 -0.71 -2.27
C PHE A 97 1.82 -1.50 -2.75
N GLY A 98 1.89 -1.60 -4.08
CA GLY A 98 3.04 -2.08 -4.81
C GLY A 98 2.82 -3.38 -5.55
N LYS A 99 3.93 -3.90 -6.06
CA LYS A 99 3.90 -5.04 -6.96
C LYS A 99 3.56 -6.30 -6.18
N TRP A 100 2.52 -7.00 -6.63
CA TRP A 100 2.28 -8.37 -6.22
C TRP A 100 3.52 -9.21 -6.60
N PRO A 101 3.99 -10.10 -5.71
CA PRO A 101 5.03 -11.03 -6.10
C PRO A 101 4.55 -11.83 -7.31
N GLU A 102 5.44 -12.13 -8.25
CA GLU A 102 5.13 -12.91 -9.47
C GLU A 102 4.36 -14.21 -9.17
N ALA A 103 4.62 -14.82 -8.01
CA ALA A 103 3.90 -16.00 -7.52
C ALA A 103 2.41 -15.76 -7.23
N ALA A 104 2.01 -14.55 -6.80
CA ALA A 104 0.62 -14.19 -6.59
C ALA A 104 -0.12 -13.98 -7.91
N ILE A 105 0.56 -13.44 -8.93
CA ILE A 105 0.02 -13.29 -10.29
C ILE A 105 -0.25 -14.67 -10.92
N GLN A 106 0.64 -15.65 -10.69
CA GLN A 106 0.45 -17.02 -11.21
C GLN A 106 -0.75 -17.75 -10.60
N LEU A 107 -1.12 -17.44 -9.35
CA LEU A 107 -2.29 -18.03 -8.69
C LEU A 107 -3.60 -17.53 -9.32
N GLU A 108 -3.68 -16.28 -9.79
CA GLU A 108 -4.86 -15.77 -10.49
C GLU A 108 -5.02 -16.40 -11.87
N HIS A 109 -3.93 -16.58 -12.62
CA HIS A 109 -3.95 -17.28 -13.91
C HIS A 109 -4.44 -18.74 -13.79
N HIS A 110 -4.20 -19.41 -12.65
CA HIS A 110 -4.71 -20.78 -12.42
C HIS A 110 -6.18 -20.82 -12.01
N LEU A 111 -6.77 -19.70 -11.59
CA LEU A 111 -8.19 -19.59 -11.24
C LEU A 111 -9.07 -19.24 -12.45
N GLU A 112 -8.48 -18.71 -13.54
CA GLU A 112 -9.20 -18.39 -14.78
C GLU A 112 -9.32 -19.59 -15.75
N ASP A 113 -8.53 -20.66 -15.55
CA ASP A 113 -8.56 -21.86 -16.40
C ASP A 113 -9.71 -22.82 -16.01
N HIS A 114 -10.96 -22.34 -16.13
CA HIS A 114 -12.10 -23.24 -16.29
C HIS A 114 -12.25 -23.62 -17.78
N PRO A 115 -12.41 -24.91 -18.12
CA PRO A 115 -12.32 -25.37 -19.51
C PRO A 115 -13.63 -25.06 -20.26
N GLN A 116 -13.74 -23.86 -20.83
CA GLN A 116 -14.83 -23.53 -21.73
C GLN A 116 -14.53 -24.06 -23.14
N GLY A 117 -15.03 -25.27 -23.41
CA GLY A 117 -15.53 -25.70 -24.73
C GLY A 117 -14.54 -25.81 -25.90
N LYS A 118 -14.29 -27.05 -26.34
CA LYS A 118 -13.75 -27.36 -27.67
C LYS A 118 -14.48 -26.54 -28.74
N LYS A 119 -13.76 -25.68 -29.47
CA LYS A 119 -14.25 -25.09 -30.71
C LYS A 119 -14.05 -26.09 -31.85
N ASP A 120 -15.16 -26.59 -32.36
CA ASP A 120 -15.20 -27.44 -33.54
C ASP A 120 -14.65 -26.71 -34.77
N LYS A 121 -13.93 -27.48 -35.59
CA LYS A 121 -13.41 -27.07 -36.90
C LYS A 121 -14.56 -26.70 -37.84
N VAL A 122 -14.49 -25.52 -38.46
CA VAL A 122 -15.19 -25.25 -39.72
C VAL A 122 -14.19 -24.73 -40.75
N THR A 123 -13.91 -25.60 -41.71
CA THR A 123 -13.16 -25.31 -42.94
C THR A 123 -13.99 -24.40 -43.85
N LEU A 124 -13.41 -23.31 -44.35
CA LEU A 124 -13.90 -22.66 -45.57
C LEU A 124 -12.72 -22.40 -46.51
N LYS A 125 -12.66 -23.23 -47.56
CA LYS A 125 -11.85 -23.01 -48.75
C LYS A 125 -12.43 -21.83 -49.54
N ARG A 126 -11.57 -20.91 -49.98
CA ARG A 126 -11.58 -20.39 -51.35
C ARG A 126 -10.15 -20.23 -51.82
#